data_AF-A0A971JJ11-F1
#
_entry.id   AF-A0A971JJ11-F1
#
_cell.length_a   1.000
_cell.length_b   1.000
_cell.length_c   1.000
_cell.angle_alpha   90.00
_cell.angle_beta   90.00
_cell.angle_gamma   90.00
#
_symmetry.space_group_name_H-M   'P 1'
#
loop_
_entity.id
_entity.type
_entity.pdbx_description
1 polymer ?
#
loop_
_entity_poly.entity_id
_entity_poly.type
_entity_poly.pdbx_seq_one_letter_code
_entity_poly.pdbx_strand_id
1 'polypeptide(L)' 'MMKVQSFIGKVSIGGLQQMDQQINEWMKRAKIKPAYVCQCFGTDIHHDGRGNEPIIVVTVWYEDTGDVMKDF' A
#
# COMPACT_ATOMS: atom_id res chain seq x y z
N MET A 1 12.12 -13.62 -2.64
CA MET A 1 11.66 -13.69 -1.23
C MET A 1 10.33 -12.96 -1.12
N MET A 2 9.38 -13.40 -0.27
CA MET A 2 8.11 -12.68 -0.07
C MET A 2 8.38 -11.37 0.70
N LYS A 3 7.90 -10.25 0.15
CA LYS A 3 7.99 -8.92 0.76
C LYS A 3 6.60 -8.35 1.01
N VAL A 4 6.53 -7.32 1.85
CA VAL A 4 5.30 -6.64 2.22
C VAL A 4 5.48 -5.12 2.13
N GLN A 5 4.49 -4.43 1.58
CA GLN A 5 4.42 -2.97 1.58
C GLN A 5 3.02 -2.54 2.03
N SER A 6 2.97 -1.65 3.02
CA SER A 6 1.72 -1.04 3.49
C SER A 6 1.60 0.40 3.00
N PHE A 7 0.38 0.81 2.71
CA PHE A 7 -0.04 2.15 2.31
C PHE A 7 -1.12 2.61 3.28
N ILE A 8 -1.02 3.84 3.77
CA ILE A 8 -2.02 4.45 4.64
C ILE A 8 -2.55 5.68 3.92
N GLY A 9 -3.86 5.86 3.93
CA GLY A 9 -4.46 7.08 3.42
C GLY A 9 -5.84 7.33 3.98
N LYS A 10 -6.35 8.50 3.65
CA LYS A 10 -7.62 9.03 4.17
C LYS A 10 -8.80 8.34 3.50
N VAL A 11 -9.85 8.03 4.26
CA VAL A 11 -11.12 7.51 3.73
C VAL A 11 -11.95 8.68 3.18
N SER A 12 -11.48 9.25 2.08
CA SER A 12 -12.22 10.21 1.26
C SER A 12 -12.10 9.82 -0.21
N ILE A 13 -13.06 10.23 -1.06
CA ILE A 13 -13.03 9.90 -2.49
C ILE A 13 -11.68 10.29 -3.12
N GLY A 14 -11.23 11.52 -2.85
CA GLY A 14 -9.94 12.00 -3.34
C GLY A 14 -8.75 11.25 -2.74
N GLY A 15 -8.80 10.89 -1.45
CA GLY A 15 -7.77 10.10 -0.79
C GLY A 15 -7.63 8.69 -1.39
N LEU A 16 -8.75 8.04 -1.69
CA LEU A 16 -8.79 6.73 -2.35
C LEU A 16 -8.23 6.80 -3.77
N GLN A 17 -8.65 7.79 -4.57
CA GLN A 17 -8.14 7.97 -5.93
C GLN A 17 -6.62 8.23 -5.97
N GLN A 18 -6.11 9.04 -5.05
CA GLN A 18 -4.67 9.28 -4.92
C GLN A 18 -3.93 8.00 -4.51
N MET A 19 -4.49 7.23 -3.57
CA MET A 19 -3.92 5.96 -3.14
C MET A 19 -3.86 4.96 -4.31
N ASP A 20 -4.93 4.82 -5.09
CA ASP A 20 -4.96 3.95 -6.26
C ASP A 20 -3.85 4.32 -7.24
N GLN A 21 -3.69 5.62 -7.54
CA GLN A 21 -2.63 6.08 -8.43
C GLN A 21 -1.24 5.73 -7.88
N GLN A 22 -1.01 5.97 -6.59
CA GLN A 22 0.28 5.71 -5.94
C GLN A 22 0.63 4.22 -5.92
N ILE A 23 -0.30 3.35 -5.54
CA ILE A 23 -0.08 1.89 -5.49
C ILE A 23 0.18 1.35 -6.90
N ASN A 24 -0.62 1.75 -7.89
CA ASN A 24 -0.45 1.30 -9.28
C ASN A 24 0.90 1.73 -9.85
N GLU A 25 1.27 3.00 -9.65
CA GLU A 25 2.56 3.52 -10.11
C GLU A 25 3.75 2.87 -9.41
N TRP A 26 3.63 2.56 -8.11
CA TRP A 26 4.62 1.78 -7.38
C TRP A 26 4.77 0.37 -7.97
N MET A 27 3.67 -0.36 -8.15
CA MET A 27 3.70 -1.73 -8.71
C MET A 27 4.31 -1.75 -10.12
N LYS A 28 3.93 -0.78 -10.96
CA LYS A 28 4.46 -0.63 -12.32
C LYS A 28 5.96 -0.39 -12.33
N ARG A 29 6.46 0.57 -11.55
CA ARG A 29 7.89 0.90 -11.50
C ARG A 29 8.74 -0.25 -10.96
N ALA A 30 8.26 -0.92 -9.92
CA ALA A 30 8.99 -2.02 -9.28
C ALA A 30 8.71 -3.39 -9.92
N LYS A 31 7.95 -3.45 -11.03
CA LYS A 31 7.54 -4.69 -11.72
C LYS A 31 6.98 -5.75 -10.75
N ILE A 32 6.17 -5.28 -9.80
CA ILE A 32 5.62 -6.07 -8.71
C ILE A 32 4.50 -6.96 -9.25
N LYS A 33 4.58 -8.26 -8.94
CA LYS A 33 3.43 -9.15 -9.03
C LYS A 33 2.88 -9.38 -7.62
N PRO A 34 1.72 -8.79 -7.27
CA PRO A 34 1.14 -8.99 -5.95
C PRO A 34 0.70 -10.45 -5.80
N ALA A 35 1.03 -11.04 -4.65
CA ALA A 35 0.59 -12.36 -4.23
C ALA A 35 -0.71 -12.27 -3.41
N TYR A 36 -0.80 -11.24 -2.56
CA TYR A 36 -1.98 -10.99 -1.74
C TYR A 36 -2.14 -9.50 -1.45
N VAL A 37 -3.39 -9.02 -1.42
CA VAL A 37 -3.74 -7.64 -1.07
C VAL A 37 -4.80 -7.67 0.02
N CYS A 38 -4.57 -6.94 1.11
CA CYS A 38 -5.52 -6.80 2.21
C CYS A 38 -5.81 -5.32 2.45
N GLN A 39 -7.05 -5.02 2.86
CA GLN A 39 -7.48 -3.67 3.22
C GLN A 39 -8.10 -3.69 4.61
N CYS A 40 -7.73 -2.74 5.45
CA CYS A 40 -8.30 -2.57 6.78
C CYS A 40 -8.68 -1.11 7.00
N PHE A 41 -9.85 -0.87 7.58
CA PHE A 41 -10.30 0.46 7.98
C PHE A 41 -9.99 0.70 9.45
N GLY A 42 -9.64 1.92 9.79
CA GLY A 42 -9.35 2.32 11.16
C GLY A 42 -9.51 3.82 11.34
N THR A 43 -9.04 4.31 12.46
CA THR A 43 -8.99 5.73 12.79
C THR A 43 -7.57 6.08 13.19
N ASP A 44 -7.01 7.14 12.60
CA ASP A 44 -5.77 7.72 13.09
C ASP A 44 -6.07 8.62 14.29
N ILE A 45 -5.30 8.45 15.36
CA ILE A 45 -5.43 9.25 16.58
C ILE A 45 -4.33 10.31 16.51
N HIS A 46 -4.69 11.49 16.00
CA HIS A 46 -3.77 12.63 16.03
C HIS A 46 -3.38 12.94 17.48
N HIS A 47 -2.08 13.20 17.72
CA HIS A 47 -1.51 13.47 19.04
C HIS A 47 -2.17 14.63 19.80
N ASP A 48 -2.98 15.46 19.13
CA ASP A 48 -3.71 16.59 19.70
C ASP A 48 -5.13 16.25 20.19
N GLY A 49 -5.57 14.99 20.03
CA GLY A 49 -6.84 14.49 20.56
C GLY A 49 -8.10 15.07 19.91
N ARG A 50 -7.97 15.78 18.78
CA ARG A 50 -9.08 16.56 18.18
C ARG A 50 -9.82 15.89 17.01
N GLY A 51 -9.48 14.65 16.65
CA GLY A 51 -10.31 13.89 15.73
C GLY A 51 -9.76 12.51 15.38
N ASN A 52 -10.66 11.53 15.37
CA ASN A 52 -10.44 10.22 14.77
C ASN A 52 -10.59 10.36 13.25
N GLU A 53 -9.50 10.66 12.53
CA GLU A 53 -9.58 10.72 11.07
C GLU A 53 -9.69 9.29 10.51
N PRO A 54 -10.75 8.96 9.74
CA PRO A 54 -10.88 7.62 9.20
C PRO A 54 -9.79 7.35 8.16
N ILE A 55 -9.07 6.25 8.36
CA ILE A 55 -8.00 5.79 7.48
C ILE A 55 -8.31 4.42 6.90
N ILE A 56 -7.74 4.17 5.72
CA ILE A 56 -7.62 2.84 5.13
C ILE A 56 -6.14 2.48 5.04
N VAL A 57 -5.83 1.26 5.47
CA VAL A 57 -4.52 0.65 5.32
C VAL A 57 -4.63 -0.44 4.25
N VAL A 58 -3.88 -0.29 3.17
CA VAL A 58 -3.76 -1.30 2.11
C VAL A 58 -2.40 -1.96 2.25
N THR A 59 -2.38 -3.29 2.41
CA THR A 59 -1.13 -4.05 2.51
C THR A 59 -1.01 -4.98 1.33
N VAL A 60 0.14 -4.94 0.64
CA VAL A 60 0.46 -5.74 -0.53
C VAL A 60 1.62 -6.67 -0.18
N TRP A 61 1.38 -7.98 -0.24
CA TRP A 61 2.41 -9.00 -0.22
C TRP A 61 2.78 -9.34 -1.65
N TYR A 62 4.07 -9.41 -1.95
CA TYR A 62 4.57 -9.64 -3.29
C TYR A 62 5.87 -10.42 -3.32
N GLU A 63 6.10 -11.10 -4.43
CA GLU A 63 7.37 -11.79 -4.67
C GLU A 63 8.41 -10.79 -5.13
N ASP A 64 9.51 -10.68 -4.38
CA ASP A 64 10.70 -10.00 -4.88
C ASP A 64 11.44 -10.92 -5.84
N THR A 65 11.36 -10.58 -7.13
CA THR A 65 12.04 -11.27 -8.23
C THR A 65 13.46 -10.73 -8.49
N GLY A 66 13.95 -9.83 -7.62
CA GLY A 66 15.19 -9.07 -7.77
C GLY A 66 16.51 -9.85 -7.90
N ASP A 67 16.51 -11.18 -7.80
CA ASP A 67 17.73 -12.00 -7.86
C ASP A 67 17.73 -13.15 -8.89
N VAL A 68 16.63 -13.43 -9.60
CA VAL A 68 16.57 -14.62 -10.49
C VAL A 68 17.00 -14.31 -11.94
N MET A 69 17.11 -13.03 -12.32
CA MET A 69 17.50 -12.61 -13.69
C MET A 69 18.95 -12.11 -13.81
N LYS A 70 19.87 -12.60 -12.95
CA LYS A 70 21.31 -12.31 -13.08
C LYS A 70 22.15 -13.49 -13.60
N ASP A 71 21.55 -14.66 -13.80
CA ASP A 71 22.29 -15.89 -14.13
C ASP A 71 22.07 -16.42 -15.56
N PHE A 72 21.74 -15.55 -16.53
CA PHE A 72 21.71 -15.90 -17.96
C PHE A 72 22.43 -14.87 -18.82
#